data_AF-A0A447UJU0-F1
#
_entry.id   AF-A0A447UJU0-F1
#
_cell.length_a   1.000
_cell.length_b   1.000
_cell.length_c   1.000
_cell.angle_alpha   90.00
_cell.angle_beta   90.00
_cell.angle_gamma   90.00
#
_symmetry.space_group_name_H-M   'P 1'
#
loop_
_entity.id
_entity.type
_entity.pdbx_description
1 polymer ?
#
loop_
_entity_poly.entity_id
_entity_poly.type
_entity_poly.pdbx_seq_one_letter_code
_entity_poly.pdbx_strand_id
1 'polypeptide(L)'
;MTIWEISEKADYIAQRHHRLLDQWRIYCNSLVQGITLSKARLHHAMSCAPDKDLCFVLFEHFTIYVTLADGFNSHTIEYYVETKDG
;
A
#
# COMPACT_ATOMS: atom_id res chain seq x y z
N MET A 1 -36.17 -15.17 13.75
CA MET A 1 -34.74 -15.51 13.60
C MET A 1 -34.48 -16.83 14.30
N THR A 2 -34.27 -17.90 13.56
CA THR A 2 -34.06 -19.26 14.06
C THR A 2 -32.57 -19.58 14.13
N ILE A 3 -32.20 -20.60 14.91
CA ILE A 3 -30.79 -21.06 14.99
C ILE A 3 -30.25 -21.41 13.60
N TRP A 4 -31.08 -22.04 12.76
CA TRP A 4 -30.71 -22.40 11.39
C TRP A 4 -30.39 -21.17 10.52
N GLU A 5 -31.22 -20.12 10.57
CA GLU A 5 -30.97 -18.86 9.84
C GLU A 5 -29.69 -18.15 10.31
N ILE A 6 -29.32 -18.30 11.58
CA ILE A 6 -28.08 -17.74 12.14
C ILE A 6 -26.87 -18.56 11.64
N SER A 7 -26.97 -19.89 11.66
CA SER A 7 -25.92 -20.77 11.13
C SER A 7 -25.68 -20.53 9.64
N GLU A 8 -26.73 -20.42 8.83
CA GLU A 8 -26.62 -20.14 7.40
C GLU A 8 -25.92 -18.79 7.12
N LYS A 9 -26.25 -17.75 7.91
CA LYS A 9 -25.55 -16.46 7.81
C LYS A 9 -24.08 -16.57 8.20
N ALA A 10 -23.75 -17.34 9.23
CA ALA A 10 -22.36 -17.54 9.65
C ALA A 10 -21.56 -18.23 8.54
N ASP A 11 -22.11 -19.27 7.93
CA ASP A 11 -21.48 -19.98 6.81
C ASP A 11 -21.28 -19.07 5.60
N TYR A 12 -22.28 -18.25 5.26
CA TYR A 12 -22.16 -17.26 4.19
C TYR A 12 -21.02 -16.27 4.44
N ILE A 13 -20.93 -15.73 5.66
CA ILE A 13 -19.87 -14.78 6.03
C ILE A 13 -18.49 -15.45 5.96
N ALA A 14 -18.37 -16.67 6.49
CA ALA A 14 -17.11 -17.42 6.48
C ALA A 14 -16.64 -17.68 5.04
N GLN A 15 -17.53 -18.13 4.15
CA GLN A 15 -17.21 -18.35 2.74
C GLN A 15 -16.80 -17.06 2.03
N ARG A 16 -17.51 -15.95 2.26
CA ARG A 16 -17.15 -14.64 1.69
C ARG A 16 -15.78 -14.18 2.18
N HIS A 17 -15.50 -14.36 3.47
CA HIS A 17 -14.21 -14.02 4.06
C HIS A 17 -13.08 -14.84 3.43
N HIS A 18 -13.24 -16.16 3.29
CA HIS A 18 -12.27 -17.01 2.59
C HIS A 18 -12.00 -16.55 1.17
N ARG A 19 -13.04 -16.22 0.39
CA ARG A 19 -12.87 -15.75 -0.98
C ARG A 19 -12.10 -14.42 -1.05
N LEU A 20 -12.37 -13.50 -0.13
CA LEU A 20 -11.64 -12.23 -0.07
C LEU A 20 -10.16 -12.43 0.28
N LEU A 21 -9.86 -13.34 1.21
CA LEU A 21 -8.47 -13.69 1.54
C LEU A 21 -7.73 -14.31 0.35
N ASP A 22 -8.39 -15.18 -0.42
CA ASP A 22 -7.79 -15.76 -1.62
C ASP A 22 -7.53 -14.70 -2.69
N GLN A 23 -8.49 -13.80 -2.92
CA GLN A 23 -8.31 -12.67 -3.85
C GLN A 23 -7.17 -11.76 -3.41
N TRP A 24 -7.08 -11.46 -2.12
CA TRP A 24 -5.99 -10.67 -1.55
C TRP A 24 -4.63 -11.34 -1.77
N ARG A 25 -4.54 -12.65 -1.55
CA ARG A 25 -3.32 -13.41 -1.79
C ARG A 25 -2.91 -13.40 -3.26
N ILE A 26 -3.85 -13.55 -4.18
CA ILE A 26 -3.60 -13.46 -5.63
C ILE A 26 -3.07 -12.07 -5.98
N TYR A 27 -3.71 -11.01 -5.49
CA TYR A 27 -3.27 -9.63 -5.69
C TYR A 27 -1.81 -9.43 -5.23
N CYS A 28 -1.48 -9.84 -4.00
CA CYS A 28 -0.11 -9.72 -3.47
C CYS A 28 0.91 -10.44 -4.35
N ASN A 29 0.60 -11.67 -4.78
CA ASN A 29 1.48 -12.44 -5.66
C ASN A 29 1.67 -11.76 -7.02
N SER A 30 0.58 -11.28 -7.64
CA SER A 30 0.62 -10.56 -8.92
C SER A 30 1.37 -9.25 -8.81
N LEU A 31 1.24 -8.52 -7.70
CA LEU A 31 1.97 -7.28 -7.44
C LEU A 31 3.47 -7.56 -7.34
N VAL A 32 3.88 -8.52 -6.51
CA VAL A 32 5.30 -8.91 -6.37
C VAL A 32 5.88 -9.35 -7.71
N GLN A 33 5.13 -10.15 -8.46
CA GLN A 33 5.54 -10.58 -9.80
C GLN A 33 5.68 -9.39 -10.76
N GLY A 34 4.70 -8.49 -10.80
CA GLY A 34 4.74 -7.28 -11.64
C GLY A 34 5.94 -6.39 -11.32
N ILE A 35 6.21 -6.15 -10.03
CA ILE A 35 7.39 -5.40 -9.57
C ILE A 35 8.68 -6.08 -10.02
N THR A 36 8.78 -7.40 -9.80
CA THR A 36 9.99 -8.18 -10.09
C THR A 36 10.28 -8.24 -11.59
N LEU A 37 9.25 -8.48 -12.41
CA LEU A 37 9.40 -8.64 -13.86
C LEU A 37 9.53 -7.33 -14.62
N SER A 38 8.89 -6.26 -14.15
CA SER A 38 8.85 -4.99 -14.88
C SER A 38 10.24 -4.37 -15.07
N LYS A 39 11.24 -4.71 -14.24
CA LYS A 39 12.50 -3.95 -14.10
C LYS A 39 12.25 -2.44 -14.02
N ALA A 40 11.03 -2.04 -13.65
CA ALA A 40 10.63 -0.66 -13.63
C ALA A 40 11.52 0.04 -12.62
N ARG A 41 12.04 1.20 -12.99
CA ARG A 41 12.74 2.05 -12.03
C ARG A 41 11.72 2.35 -10.94
N LEU A 42 11.98 1.84 -9.72
CA LEU A 42 11.11 2.05 -8.55
C LEU A 42 10.76 3.53 -8.38
N HIS A 43 11.67 4.42 -8.77
CA HIS A 43 11.52 5.87 -8.75
C HIS A 43 11.28 6.36 -10.18
N HIS A 44 10.01 6.60 -10.53
CA HIS A 44 9.65 7.10 -11.87
C HIS A 44 9.93 8.62 -12.01
N ALA A 45 9.82 9.37 -10.91
CA ALA A 45 10.20 10.78 -10.84
C ALA A 45 10.58 11.14 -9.40
N MET A 46 11.67 11.90 -9.23
CA MET A 46 11.95 12.63 -7.99
C MET A 46 11.45 14.05 -8.19
N SER A 47 10.56 14.51 -7.30
CA SER A 47 10.17 15.92 -7.25
C SER A 47 10.81 16.53 -6.02
N CYS A 48 11.56 17.61 -6.22
CA CYS A 48 12.10 18.45 -5.16
C CYS A 48 11.61 19.85 -5.48
N ALA A 49 10.71 20.39 -4.65
CA ALA A 49 10.30 21.78 -4.74
C ALA A 49 10.88 22.52 -3.52
N PRO A 50 11.21 23.81 -3.63
CA PRO A 50 11.72 24.57 -2.48
C PRO A 50 10.80 24.54 -1.26
N ASP A 51 9.49 24.33 -1.51
CA ASP A 51 8.43 24.36 -0.51
C ASP A 51 7.91 22.95 -0.16
N LYS A 52 8.42 21.90 -0.81
CA LYS A 52 8.01 20.51 -0.59
C LYS A 52 9.25 19.64 -0.46
N ASP A 53 9.34 18.95 0.68
CA ASP A 53 10.36 17.95 0.94
C ASP A 53 10.49 16.92 -0.19
N LEU A 54 11.63 16.23 -0.24
CA LEU A 54 11.95 15.27 -1.29
C LEU A 54 10.84 14.21 -1.41
N CYS A 55 10.27 14.04 -2.61
CA CYS A 55 9.28 12.99 -2.84
C CYS A 55 9.53 12.22 -4.14
N PHE A 56 9.10 10.95 -4.16
CA PHE A 56 9.14 10.12 -5.35
C PHE A 56 7.95 9.18 -5.43
N VAL A 57 7.55 8.85 -6.66
CA VAL A 57 6.41 7.97 -6.94
C VAL A 57 6.88 6.55 -7.17
N LEU A 58 6.39 5.62 -6.36
CA LEU A 58 6.56 4.17 -6.50
C LEU A 58 5.40 3.56 -7.28
N PHE A 59 5.72 2.74 -8.28
CA PHE A 59 4.75 1.96 -9.08
C PHE A 59 3.61 2.78 -9.67
N GLU A 60 3.84 4.09 -9.90
CA GLU A 60 2.82 5.04 -10.33
C GLU A 60 1.58 5.10 -9.42
N HIS A 61 1.69 4.68 -8.15
CA HIS A 61 0.54 4.56 -7.26
C HIS A 61 0.78 5.11 -5.86
N PHE A 62 1.99 4.95 -5.32
CA PHE A 62 2.34 5.44 -3.99
C PHE A 62 3.26 6.65 -4.11
N THR A 63 2.97 7.72 -3.39
CA THR A 63 3.88 8.85 -3.25
C THR A 63 4.58 8.71 -1.91
N ILE A 64 5.91 8.66 -1.93
CA ILE A 64 6.72 8.68 -0.72
C ILE A 64 7.25 10.09 -0.53
N TYR A 65 6.91 10.69 0.60
CA TYR A 65 7.49 11.94 1.08
C TYR A 65 8.62 11.60 2.04
N VAL A 66 9.75 12.28 1.91
CA VAL A 66 10.96 12.05 2.68
C VAL A 66 11.42 13.37 3.26
N THR A 67 11.50 13.43 4.59
CA THR A 67 11.90 14.62 5.33
C THR A 67 13.08 14.27 6.24
N LEU A 68 13.86 15.27 6.64
CA LEU A 68 14.81 15.10 7.74
C LEU A 68 14.04 15.32 9.04
N ALA A 69 14.20 14.43 10.01
CA ALA A 69 13.54 14.59 11.30
C ALA A 69 14.00 15.89 11.98
N ASP A 70 13.06 16.60 12.61
CA ASP A 70 13.35 17.85 13.30
C ASP A 70 14.35 17.64 14.45
N GLY A 71 15.43 18.42 14.45
CA GLY A 71 16.43 18.38 15.51
C GLY A 71 17.82 18.87 15.07
N PHE A 72 18.54 19.53 15.97
CA PHE A 72 19.90 19.96 15.71
C PHE A 72 20.82 18.75 15.49
N ASN A 73 21.52 18.70 14.35
CA ASN A 73 22.31 17.55 13.90
C ASN A 73 21.51 16.23 13.83
N SER A 74 20.23 16.32 13.49
CA SER A 74 19.45 15.12 13.17
C SER A 74 20.01 14.45 11.91
N HIS A 75 20.23 13.14 12.00
CA HIS A 75 20.60 12.28 10.89
C HIS A 75 19.50 11.24 10.60
N THR A 76 18.32 11.47 11.17
CA THR A 76 17.17 10.59 11.03
C THR A 76 16.35 11.06 9.85
N ILE A 77 16.07 10.15 8.93
CA ILE A 77 15.19 10.40 7.79
C ILE A 77 13.81 9.87 8.15
N GLU A 78 12.81 10.72 8.07
CA GLU A 78 11.40 10.36 8.22
C GLU A 78 10.77 10.20 6.84
N TYR A 79 9.78 9.31 6.75
CA TYR A 79 9.04 9.13 5.52
C TYR A 79 7.56 8.88 5.79
N TYR A 80 6.73 9.36 4.87
CA TYR A 80 5.30 9.13 4.85
C TYR A 80 4.89 8.61 3.46
N VAL A 81 3.93 7.69 3.43
CA VAL A 81 3.42 7.09 2.20
C VAL A 81 1.96 7.49 2.03
N GLU A 82 1.67 8.12 0.89
CA GLU A 82 0.33 8.53 0.50
C GLU A 82 -0.11 7.74 -0.74
N THR A 83 -1.40 7.45 -0.82
CA THR A 83 -1.98 6.86 -2.04
C THR A 83 -2.43 7.95 -3.00
N LYS A 84 -2.71 7.62 -4.26
CA LYS A 84 -3.26 8.60 -5.21
C LYS A 84 -4.58 9.25 -4.75
N ASP A 85 -5.31 8.62 -3.84
CA ASP A 85 -6.62 9.06 -3.38
C ASP A 85 -6.55 9.94 -2.10
N GLY A 86 -5.35 10.19 -1.57
CA GLY A 86 -5.13 10.84 -0.27
C GLY A 86 -5.16 9.82 0.86
#